data_AF-A0A0U1DUV8-F1
#
_entry.id   AF-A0A0U1DUV8-F1
#
_cell.length_a   1.000
_cell.length_b   1.000
_cell.length_c   1.000
_cell.angle_alpha   90.00
_cell.angle_beta   90.00
_cell.angle_gamma   90.00
#
_symmetry.space_group_name_H-M   'P 1'
#
loop_
_entity.id
_entity.type
_entity.pdbx_description
1 polymer ?
#
loop_
_entity_poly.entity_id
_entity_poly.type
_entity_poly.pdbx_seq_one_letter_code
_entity_poly.pdbx_strand_id
1 'polypeptide(L)'
;MEDYAALVRDRTPIRAGCLPLARAGADTVAARIAGLPSHVSAVFVVGTGPSESASVQLRVASLKGPLVITELDVITAALGGAAIMTLRRRVVAPRRGRIVVTGAEALPRLGPLLRAAGGGTFTSWNESDAQAYPLCGLMAHHDILIDLAGIAPDNCAPGRTLRLPRERFDYGALVLPGLLSALCRHHTARLTIDVLAACARALALIAPPDQILPALTEPLLVPAVAREVARTLAEHPHHCRPDTASTHPVTKPPTSTSGGQPS
;
A
#
# COMPACT_ATOMS: atom_id res chain seq x y z
N MET A 1 -1.03 -5.84 18.30
CA MET A 1 -2.37 -5.32 17.90
C MET A 1 -2.69 -4.07 18.70
N GLU A 2 -2.60 -4.14 20.03
CA GLU A 2 -2.82 -2.98 20.92
C GLU A 2 -1.83 -1.86 20.64
N ASP A 3 -0.58 -2.18 20.30
CA ASP A 3 0.45 -1.18 19.96
C ASP A 3 0.05 -0.33 18.74
N TYR A 4 -0.57 -0.93 17.72
CA TYR A 4 -1.07 -0.18 16.57
C TYR A 4 -2.24 0.72 16.92
N ALA A 5 -3.16 0.26 17.78
CA ALA A 5 -4.27 1.08 18.24
C ALA A 5 -3.79 2.26 19.11
N ALA A 6 -2.82 2.02 20.01
CA ALA A 6 -2.16 3.07 20.78
C ALA A 6 -1.47 4.07 19.87
N LEU A 7 -0.64 3.60 18.93
CA LEU A 7 0.04 4.44 17.94
C LEU A 7 -0.94 5.35 17.19
N VAL A 8 -2.06 4.82 16.69
CA VAL A 8 -3.05 5.62 15.95
C VAL A 8 -3.67 6.69 16.86
N ARG A 9 -4.03 6.34 18.11
CA ARG A 9 -4.60 7.31 19.06
C ARG A 9 -3.59 8.40 19.47
N ASP A 10 -2.32 8.04 19.62
CA ASP A 10 -1.28 8.95 20.11
C ASP A 10 -0.79 9.90 19.01
N ARG A 11 -0.83 9.46 17.75
CA ARG A 11 -0.25 10.18 16.60
C ARG A 11 -1.29 10.79 15.67
N THR A 12 -2.58 10.56 15.90
CA THR A 12 -3.67 11.08 15.06
C THR A 12 -4.91 11.39 15.90
N PRO A 13 -5.84 12.24 15.43
CA PRO A 13 -7.12 12.45 16.10
C PRO A 13 -8.13 11.30 15.89
N ILE A 14 -7.71 10.17 15.28
CA ILE A 14 -8.60 9.07 14.92
C ILE A 14 -8.86 8.19 16.14
N ARG A 15 -10.13 7.90 16.41
CA ARG A 15 -10.54 6.93 17.43
C ARG A 15 -10.27 5.52 16.92
N ALA A 16 -9.33 4.82 17.55
CA ALA A 16 -9.01 3.43 17.23
C ALA A 16 -9.50 2.46 18.31
N GLY A 17 -10.08 1.35 17.87
CA GLY A 17 -10.48 0.21 18.69
C GLY A 17 -9.94 -1.10 18.10
N CYS A 18 -9.77 -2.11 18.95
CA CYS A 18 -9.32 -3.43 18.55
C CYS A 18 -10.53 -4.37 18.44
N LEU A 19 -10.62 -5.12 17.35
CA LEU A 19 -11.61 -6.19 17.20
C LEU A 19 -10.87 -7.50 16.93
N PRO A 20 -10.74 -8.40 17.92
CA PRO A 20 -10.16 -9.71 17.68
C PRO A 20 -11.08 -10.53 16.78
N LEU A 21 -10.49 -11.09 15.72
CA LEU A 21 -11.14 -12.03 14.82
C LEU A 21 -10.49 -13.40 15.02
N ALA A 22 -11.32 -14.42 15.24
CA ALA A 22 -10.84 -15.79 15.16
C ALA A 22 -10.30 -16.04 13.74
N ARG A 23 -9.25 -16.86 13.61
CA ARG A 23 -8.78 -17.30 12.28
C ARG A 23 -9.97 -17.95 11.57
N ALA A 24 -10.43 -17.29 10.52
CA ALA A 24 -11.53 -17.69 9.68
C ALA A 24 -11.13 -17.36 8.24
N GLY A 25 -11.73 -18.04 7.26
CA GLY A 25 -11.44 -17.77 5.86
C GLY A 25 -11.72 -16.30 5.48
N ALA A 26 -11.09 -15.84 4.40
CA ALA A 26 -11.19 -14.47 3.92
C ALA A 26 -12.63 -13.97 3.75
N ASP A 27 -13.57 -14.85 3.34
CA ASP A 27 -14.98 -14.50 3.21
C ASP A 27 -15.65 -14.16 4.55
N THR A 28 -15.36 -14.94 5.60
CA THR A 28 -15.92 -14.68 6.93
C THR A 28 -15.38 -13.38 7.51
N VAL A 29 -14.07 -13.14 7.34
CA VAL A 29 -13.44 -11.89 7.76
C VAL A 29 -14.04 -10.70 7.00
N ALA A 30 -14.19 -10.81 5.68
CA ALA A 30 -14.75 -9.76 4.86
C ALA A 30 -16.22 -9.45 5.18
N ALA A 31 -17.05 -10.47 5.39
CA ALA A 31 -18.44 -10.28 5.80
C ALA A 31 -18.54 -9.57 7.16
N ARG A 32 -17.66 -9.93 8.10
CA ARG A 32 -17.63 -9.29 9.43
C ARG A 32 -17.17 -7.84 9.36
N ILE A 33 -16.17 -7.53 8.53
CA ILE A 33 -15.72 -6.15 8.29
C ILE A 33 -16.82 -5.33 7.59
N ALA A 34 -17.50 -5.89 6.60
CA ALA A 34 -18.59 -5.21 5.89
C ALA A 34 -19.82 -4.96 6.78
N GLY A 35 -20.05 -5.81 7.79
CA GLY A 35 -21.12 -5.65 8.77
C GLY A 35 -20.79 -4.68 9.93
N LEU A 36 -19.63 -4.02 9.93
CA LEU A 36 -19.29 -3.02 10.94
C LEU A 36 -20.23 -1.81 10.85
N PRO A 37 -20.42 -1.07 11.97
CA PRO A 37 -21.21 0.16 11.95
C PRO A 37 -20.71 1.16 10.90
N SER A 38 -21.63 1.90 10.28
CA SER A 38 -21.33 2.86 9.20
C SER A 38 -20.39 4.00 9.57
N HIS A 39 -20.17 4.24 10.87
CA HIS A 39 -19.21 5.24 11.36
C HIS A 39 -17.75 4.75 11.33
N VAL A 40 -17.50 3.47 11.06
CA VAL A 40 -16.15 2.93 10.87
C VAL A 40 -15.67 3.29 9.47
N SER A 41 -14.76 4.24 9.36
CA SER A 41 -14.26 4.71 8.05
C SER A 41 -13.18 3.82 7.45
N ALA A 42 -12.40 3.13 8.29
CA ALA A 42 -11.31 2.27 7.85
C ALA A 42 -11.07 1.12 8.84
N VAL A 43 -10.53 0.01 8.32
CA VAL A 43 -10.10 -1.15 9.10
C VAL A 43 -8.65 -1.46 8.76
N PHE A 44 -7.81 -1.56 9.79
CA PHE A 44 -6.43 -2.02 9.67
C PHE A 44 -6.34 -3.49 10.08
N VAL A 45 -5.98 -4.36 9.13
CA VAL A 45 -5.92 -5.82 9.31
C VAL A 45 -4.48 -6.26 9.52
N VAL A 46 -4.24 -7.00 10.60
CA VAL A 46 -2.92 -7.53 10.99
C VAL A 46 -2.95 -9.05 11.08
N GLY A 47 -1.81 -9.71 10.88
CA GLY A 47 -1.67 -11.15 11.07
C GLY A 47 -2.25 -12.03 9.96
N THR A 48 -2.61 -11.46 8.81
CA THR A 48 -3.09 -12.17 7.62
C THR A 48 -1.98 -12.41 6.60
N GLY A 49 -2.06 -13.51 5.86
CA GLY A 49 -1.13 -13.82 4.77
C GLY A 49 -1.37 -12.95 3.52
N PRO A 50 -0.48 -12.96 2.50
CA PRO A 50 -0.62 -12.14 1.30
C PRO A 50 -1.91 -12.40 0.52
N SER A 51 -2.21 -13.67 0.23
CA SER A 51 -3.43 -14.04 -0.51
C SER A 51 -4.69 -13.71 0.28
N GLU A 52 -4.70 -14.01 1.58
CA GLU A 52 -5.84 -13.72 2.46
C GLU A 52 -6.09 -12.21 2.56
N SER A 53 -5.04 -11.41 2.73
CA SER A 53 -5.10 -9.94 2.78
C SER A 53 -5.71 -9.35 1.50
N ALA A 54 -5.26 -9.84 0.35
CA ALA A 54 -5.79 -9.42 -0.95
C ALA A 54 -7.26 -9.82 -1.12
N SER A 55 -7.63 -11.05 -0.75
CA SER A 55 -9.01 -11.53 -0.79
C SER A 55 -9.93 -10.73 0.12
N VAL A 56 -9.52 -10.42 1.35
CA VAL A 56 -10.30 -9.59 2.29
C VAL A 56 -10.52 -8.20 1.71
N GLN A 57 -9.47 -7.54 1.21
CA GLN A 57 -9.58 -6.20 0.60
C GLN A 57 -10.56 -6.19 -0.58
N LEU A 58 -10.41 -7.15 -1.50
CA LEU A 58 -11.28 -7.26 -2.68
C LEU A 58 -12.74 -7.50 -2.28
N ARG A 59 -12.96 -8.42 -1.33
CA ARG A 59 -14.31 -8.82 -0.91
C ARG A 59 -15.02 -7.71 -0.14
N VAL A 60 -14.35 -7.06 0.81
CA VAL A 60 -14.92 -5.90 1.53
C VAL A 60 -15.27 -4.78 0.55
N ALA A 61 -14.40 -4.49 -0.41
CA ALA A 61 -14.68 -3.49 -1.45
C ALA A 61 -15.88 -3.87 -2.33
N SER A 62 -16.07 -5.17 -2.64
CA SER A 62 -17.24 -5.66 -3.39
C SER A 62 -18.55 -5.52 -2.60
N LEU A 63 -18.46 -5.59 -1.27
CA LEU A 63 -19.57 -5.43 -0.34
C LEU A 63 -19.83 -3.95 0.04
N LYS A 64 -19.10 -3.00 -0.58
CA LYS A 64 -19.14 -1.56 -0.24
C LYS A 64 -18.85 -1.30 1.25
N GLY A 65 -18.03 -2.15 1.86
CA GLY A 65 -17.58 -1.98 3.24
C GLY A 65 -16.54 -0.86 3.39
N PRO A 66 -16.01 -0.68 4.61
CA PRO A 66 -15.01 0.35 4.88
C PRO A 66 -13.70 0.13 4.14
N LEU A 67 -12.88 1.17 4.06
CA LEU A 67 -11.52 1.07 3.53
C LEU A 67 -10.71 0.04 4.32
N VAL A 68 -10.09 -0.92 3.62
CA VAL A 68 -9.23 -1.94 4.25
C VAL A 68 -7.77 -1.68 3.94
N ILE A 69 -6.98 -1.46 4.99
CA ILE A 69 -5.51 -1.36 4.95
C ILE A 69 -4.96 -2.59 5.67
N THR A 70 -3.91 -3.20 5.16
CA THR A 70 -3.30 -4.39 5.78
C THR A 70 -1.90 -4.09 6.28
N GLU A 71 -1.41 -4.89 7.23
CA GLU A 71 -0.02 -4.81 7.71
C GLU A 71 0.99 -4.94 6.56
N LEU A 72 0.69 -5.80 5.59
CA LEU A 72 1.52 -5.97 4.40
C LEU A 72 1.55 -4.71 3.53
N ASP A 73 0.47 -3.93 3.46
CA ASP A 73 0.45 -2.67 2.70
C ASP A 73 1.41 -1.63 3.28
N VAL A 74 1.37 -1.45 4.60
CA VAL A 74 2.24 -0.46 5.28
C VAL A 74 3.70 -0.91 5.30
N ILE A 75 3.97 -2.22 5.44
CA ILE A 75 5.31 -2.78 5.28
C ILE A 75 5.80 -2.58 3.84
N THR A 76 4.96 -2.84 2.84
CA THR A 76 5.31 -2.66 1.42
C THR A 76 5.73 -1.22 1.16
N ALA A 77 4.98 -0.23 1.68
CA ALA A 77 5.32 1.18 1.55
C ALA A 77 6.63 1.54 2.26
N ALA A 78 6.84 1.07 3.50
CA ALA A 78 8.08 1.31 4.24
C ALA A 78 9.29 0.70 3.53
N LEU A 79 9.20 -0.55 3.08
CA LEU A 79 10.27 -1.22 2.34
C LEU A 79 10.52 -0.54 0.98
N GLY A 80 9.48 -0.01 0.35
CA GLY A 80 9.59 0.84 -0.83
C GLY A 80 10.41 2.11 -0.57
N GLY A 81 10.14 2.80 0.54
CA GLY A 81 10.91 3.97 0.96
C GLY A 81 12.38 3.63 1.24
N ALA A 82 12.61 2.51 1.94
CA ALA A 82 13.96 2.00 2.20
C ALA A 82 14.75 1.70 0.91
N ALA A 83 14.10 1.10 -0.09
CA ALA A 83 14.70 0.82 -1.38
C ALA A 83 15.09 2.11 -2.13
N ILE A 84 14.19 3.10 -2.17
CA ILE A 84 14.48 4.41 -2.77
C ILE A 84 15.66 5.07 -2.08
N MET A 85 15.68 5.08 -0.74
CA MET A 85 16.78 5.70 0.02
C MET A 85 18.10 4.97 -0.19
N THR A 86 18.07 3.64 -0.24
CA THR A 86 19.27 2.81 -0.51
C THR A 86 19.85 3.09 -1.90
N LEU A 87 19.01 3.29 -2.93
CA LEU A 87 19.48 3.70 -4.26
C LEU A 87 20.12 5.07 -4.22
N ARG A 88 19.48 6.04 -3.55
CA ARG A 88 19.98 7.42 -3.44
C ARG A 88 21.36 7.48 -2.78
N ARG A 89 21.58 6.72 -1.70
CA ARG A 89 22.89 6.63 -1.04
C ARG A 89 24.00 6.09 -1.92
N ARG A 90 23.63 5.24 -2.87
CA ARG A 90 24.54 4.67 -3.86
C ARG A 90 24.71 5.56 -5.09
N VAL A 91 24.17 6.77 -5.05
CA VAL A 91 24.19 7.74 -6.16
C VAL A 91 23.50 7.14 -7.41
N VAL A 92 22.56 6.22 -7.20
CA VAL A 92 21.73 5.64 -8.26
C VAL A 92 20.40 6.35 -8.26
N ALA A 93 20.07 7.03 -9.36
CA ALA A 93 18.74 7.59 -9.53
C ALA A 93 17.68 6.47 -9.45
N PRO A 94 16.59 6.63 -8.67
CA PRO A 94 15.60 5.56 -8.50
C PRO A 94 15.15 4.91 -9.81
N ARG A 95 14.91 5.72 -10.86
CA ARG A 95 14.47 5.29 -12.20
C ARG A 95 15.48 4.40 -12.93
N ARG A 96 16.76 4.43 -12.53
CA ARG A 96 17.84 3.64 -13.13
C ARG A 96 18.21 2.44 -12.27
N GLY A 97 17.64 2.31 -11.07
CA GLY A 97 17.97 1.24 -10.14
C GLY A 97 17.55 -0.13 -10.66
N ARG A 98 18.44 -1.10 -10.60
CA ARG A 98 18.18 -2.50 -10.92
C ARG A 98 18.02 -3.28 -9.61
N ILE A 99 16.80 -3.72 -9.34
CA ILE A 99 16.43 -4.33 -8.06
C ILE A 99 16.10 -5.81 -8.28
N VAL A 100 16.75 -6.68 -7.51
CA VAL A 100 16.39 -8.09 -7.41
C VAL A 100 15.47 -8.27 -6.21
N VAL A 101 14.40 -9.04 -6.35
CA VAL A 101 13.49 -9.40 -5.26
C VAL A 101 13.39 -10.91 -5.17
N THR A 102 13.65 -11.47 -3.99
CA THR A 102 13.38 -12.89 -3.72
C THR A 102 12.04 -13.04 -3.00
N GLY A 103 11.28 -14.10 -3.28
CA GLY A 103 10.00 -14.35 -2.58
C GLY A 103 8.98 -13.23 -2.79
N ALA A 104 8.82 -12.76 -4.04
CA ALA A 104 7.98 -11.60 -4.37
C ALA A 104 6.50 -11.78 -3.96
N GLU A 105 6.04 -13.03 -3.81
CA GLU A 105 4.73 -13.40 -3.31
C GLU A 105 4.47 -12.98 -1.85
N ALA A 106 5.52 -12.75 -1.06
CA ALA A 106 5.39 -12.25 0.31
C ALA A 106 4.84 -10.81 0.36
N LEU A 107 5.20 -9.97 -0.62
CA LEU A 107 4.71 -8.60 -0.78
C LEU A 107 4.35 -8.31 -2.24
N PRO A 108 3.22 -8.83 -2.76
CA PRO A 108 2.88 -8.76 -4.19
C PRO A 108 2.76 -7.33 -4.74
N ARG A 109 2.47 -6.36 -3.88
CA ARG A 109 2.36 -4.93 -4.25
C ARG A 109 3.70 -4.21 -4.35
N LEU A 110 4.81 -4.82 -3.93
CA LEU A 110 6.12 -4.16 -3.88
C LEU A 110 6.64 -3.78 -5.26
N GLY A 111 6.61 -4.69 -6.23
CA GLY A 111 7.03 -4.41 -7.60
C GLY A 111 6.21 -3.28 -8.25
N PRO A 112 4.87 -3.35 -8.26
CA PRO A 112 4.01 -2.25 -8.72
C PRO A 112 4.27 -0.93 -7.99
N LEU A 113 4.41 -0.95 -6.66
CA LEU A 113 4.70 0.24 -5.86
C LEU A 113 6.01 0.88 -6.28
N LEU A 114 7.09 0.10 -6.37
CA LEU A 114 8.39 0.63 -6.70
C LEU A 114 8.39 1.21 -8.12
N ARG A 115 7.68 0.61 -9.08
CA ARG A 115 7.45 1.23 -10.41
C ARG A 115 6.72 2.57 -10.31
N ALA A 116 5.61 2.63 -9.58
CA ALA A 116 4.82 3.85 -9.38
C ALA A 116 5.59 4.94 -8.60
N ALA A 117 6.53 4.55 -7.75
CA ALA A 117 7.43 5.46 -7.05
C ALA A 117 8.57 6.00 -7.94
N GLY A 118 8.62 5.59 -9.21
CA GLY A 118 9.68 5.95 -10.15
C GLY A 118 10.95 5.12 -9.97
N GLY A 119 10.83 3.91 -9.44
CA GLY A 119 11.90 2.90 -9.38
C GLY A 119 12.19 2.28 -10.76
N GLY A 120 13.39 1.73 -10.91
CA GLY A 120 13.91 1.21 -12.18
C GLY A 120 13.43 -0.20 -12.50
N THR A 121 14.33 -1.11 -12.87
CA THR A 121 13.96 -2.46 -13.33
C THR A 121 13.87 -3.45 -12.18
N PHE A 122 12.92 -4.38 -12.26
CA PHE A 122 12.66 -5.39 -11.23
C PHE A 122 12.85 -6.79 -11.77
N THR A 123 13.70 -7.55 -11.11
CA THR A 123 13.94 -8.96 -11.39
C THR A 123 13.43 -9.78 -10.21
N SER A 124 12.41 -10.61 -10.42
CA SER A 124 12.04 -11.63 -9.44
C SER A 124 13.03 -12.78 -9.53
N TRP A 125 13.47 -13.30 -8.39
CA TRP A 125 14.36 -14.45 -8.31
C TRP A 125 13.78 -15.47 -7.33
N ASN A 126 13.75 -16.73 -7.74
CA ASN A 126 13.31 -17.85 -6.92
C ASN A 126 14.46 -18.86 -6.75
N GLU A 127 14.39 -19.68 -5.71
CA GLU A 127 15.40 -20.73 -5.48
C GLU A 127 15.48 -21.72 -6.66
N SER A 128 14.36 -21.94 -7.37
CA SER A 128 14.33 -22.71 -8.62
C SER A 128 15.22 -22.14 -9.72
N ASP A 129 15.51 -20.84 -9.70
CA ASP A 129 16.35 -20.17 -10.69
C ASP A 129 17.84 -20.35 -10.39
N ALA A 130 18.20 -20.83 -9.19
CA ALA A 130 19.58 -20.84 -8.68
C ALA A 130 20.56 -21.62 -9.56
N GLN A 131 20.09 -22.70 -10.22
CA GLN A 131 20.93 -23.52 -11.08
C GLN A 131 21.38 -22.78 -12.35
N ALA A 132 20.49 -21.97 -12.95
CA ALA A 132 20.78 -21.22 -14.17
C ALA A 132 21.32 -19.82 -13.87
N TYR A 133 20.82 -19.19 -12.79
CA TYR A 133 21.12 -17.81 -12.41
C TYR A 133 21.41 -17.74 -10.91
N PRO A 134 22.65 -18.03 -10.48
CA PRO A 134 23.02 -17.91 -9.06
C PRO A 134 22.84 -16.48 -8.54
N LEU A 135 22.18 -16.33 -7.39
CA LEU A 135 21.80 -15.02 -6.84
C LEU A 135 22.99 -14.06 -6.66
N CYS A 136 24.10 -14.55 -6.09
CA CYS A 136 25.32 -13.77 -5.92
C CYS A 136 25.89 -13.27 -7.27
N GLY A 137 25.83 -14.10 -8.32
CA GLY A 137 26.25 -13.72 -9.66
C GLY A 137 25.34 -12.66 -10.28
N LEU A 138 24.03 -12.80 -10.10
CA LEU A 138 23.04 -11.80 -10.53
C LEU A 138 23.30 -10.44 -9.87
N MET A 139 23.66 -10.43 -8.58
CA MET A 139 23.94 -9.22 -7.80
C MET A 139 25.19 -8.45 -8.24
N ALA A 140 26.06 -9.03 -9.09
CA ALA A 140 27.16 -8.29 -9.72
C ALA A 140 26.67 -7.19 -10.66
N HIS A 141 25.47 -7.35 -11.22
CA HIS A 141 24.88 -6.42 -12.18
C HIS A 141 23.68 -5.63 -11.62
N HIS A 142 23.29 -5.85 -10.37
CA HIS A 142 22.12 -5.21 -9.75
C HIS A 142 22.53 -4.29 -8.60
N ASP A 143 21.73 -3.25 -8.35
CA ASP A 143 22.05 -2.20 -7.39
C ASP A 143 21.60 -2.54 -5.97
N ILE A 144 20.48 -3.26 -5.83
CA ILE A 144 19.87 -3.63 -4.54
C ILE A 144 19.27 -5.03 -4.62
N LEU A 145 19.36 -5.74 -3.50
CA LEU A 145 18.62 -6.98 -3.24
C LEU A 145 17.52 -6.70 -2.21
N ILE A 146 16.29 -7.08 -2.50
CA ILE A 146 15.22 -7.15 -1.51
C ILE A 146 14.94 -8.63 -1.23
N ASP A 147 15.42 -9.10 -0.09
CA ASP A 147 15.30 -10.48 0.32
C ASP A 147 14.07 -10.68 1.22
N LEU A 148 12.93 -11.01 0.59
CA LEU A 148 11.69 -11.30 1.33
C LEU A 148 11.59 -12.76 1.76
N ALA A 149 12.35 -13.66 1.13
CA ALA A 149 12.35 -15.09 1.43
C ALA A 149 13.30 -15.43 2.60
N GLY A 150 14.24 -14.53 2.93
CA GLY A 150 15.23 -14.74 3.98
C GLY A 150 16.34 -15.70 3.59
N ILE A 151 16.45 -16.05 2.30
CA ILE A 151 17.34 -17.10 1.79
C ILE A 151 18.65 -16.53 1.25
N ALA A 152 18.77 -15.21 1.11
CA ALA A 152 19.97 -14.60 0.55
C ALA A 152 21.15 -14.70 1.53
N PRO A 153 22.30 -15.24 1.09
CA PRO A 153 23.55 -15.17 1.83
C PRO A 153 23.99 -13.72 2.07
N ASP A 154 24.52 -13.42 3.25
CA ASP A 154 24.94 -12.05 3.62
C ASP A 154 26.06 -11.49 2.71
N ASN A 155 26.86 -12.38 2.11
CA ASN A 155 27.94 -12.01 1.20
C ASN A 155 27.47 -11.76 -0.25
N CYS A 156 26.24 -12.08 -0.65
CA CYS A 156 25.79 -11.86 -2.02
C CYS A 156 25.63 -10.37 -2.36
N ALA A 157 25.24 -9.55 -1.39
CA ALA A 157 24.96 -8.13 -1.60
C ALA A 157 25.26 -7.28 -0.35
N PRO A 158 26.53 -7.25 0.12
CA PRO A 158 26.90 -6.55 1.35
C PRO A 158 26.55 -5.06 1.25
N GLY A 159 25.87 -4.54 2.28
CA GLY A 159 25.39 -3.15 2.33
C GLY A 159 24.36 -2.79 1.23
N ARG A 160 23.72 -3.80 0.61
CA ARG A 160 22.71 -3.65 -0.46
C ARG A 160 21.45 -4.49 -0.24
N THR A 161 21.43 -5.33 0.78
CA THR A 161 20.29 -6.19 1.07
C THR A 161 19.31 -5.49 1.99
N LEU A 162 18.07 -5.36 1.53
CA LEU A 162 16.92 -5.02 2.36
C LEU A 162 16.16 -6.30 2.65
N ARG A 163 15.95 -6.60 3.93
CA ARG A 163 15.20 -7.79 4.35
C ARG A 163 13.82 -7.40 4.83
N LEU A 164 12.89 -8.35 4.80
CA LEU A 164 11.65 -8.21 5.54
C LEU A 164 11.97 -8.02 7.03
N PRO A 165 11.41 -6.99 7.70
CA PRO A 165 11.69 -6.77 9.11
C PRO A 165 11.15 -7.91 9.96
N ARG A 166 11.91 -8.29 10.99
CA ARG A 166 11.42 -9.20 12.05
C ARG A 166 10.31 -8.52 12.83
N GLU A 167 10.55 -7.28 13.25
CA GLU A 167 9.58 -6.43 13.94
C GLU A 167 8.75 -5.62 12.92
N ARG A 168 7.61 -6.18 12.55
CA ARG A 168 6.68 -5.57 11.58
C ARG A 168 6.07 -4.25 12.07
N PHE A 169 5.92 -4.13 13.38
CA PHE A 169 5.36 -2.95 14.03
C PHE A 169 6.08 -1.67 13.59
N ASP A 170 7.42 -1.65 13.69
CA ASP A 170 8.23 -0.46 13.40
C ASP A 170 8.02 0.05 11.97
N TYR A 171 7.95 -0.85 11.00
CA TYR A 171 7.73 -0.47 9.59
C TYR A 171 6.30 0.02 9.37
N GLY A 172 5.31 -0.65 9.96
CA GLY A 172 3.93 -0.19 9.90
C GLY A 172 3.73 1.17 10.57
N ALA A 173 4.45 1.41 11.67
CA ALA A 173 4.33 2.63 12.45
C ALA A 173 4.83 3.89 11.72
N LEU A 174 5.76 3.72 10.78
CA LEU A 174 6.25 4.80 9.92
C LEU A 174 5.18 5.32 8.95
N VAL A 175 4.24 4.47 8.55
CA VAL A 175 3.30 4.77 7.46
C VAL A 175 1.89 5.00 7.98
N LEU A 176 1.42 4.13 8.86
CA LEU A 176 0.00 3.99 9.20
C LEU A 176 -0.65 5.30 9.68
N PRO A 177 -0.06 6.07 10.62
CA PRO A 177 -0.71 7.29 11.12
C PRO A 177 -0.90 8.35 10.04
N GLY A 178 0.11 8.58 9.20
CA GLY A 178 0.04 9.55 8.11
C GLY A 178 -0.91 9.11 7.01
N LEU A 179 -0.87 7.83 6.66
CA LEU A 179 -1.77 7.22 5.68
C LEU A 179 -3.24 7.36 6.10
N LEU A 180 -3.58 6.99 7.34
CA LEU A 180 -4.94 7.12 7.88
C LEU A 180 -5.38 8.58 7.95
N SER A 181 -4.48 9.47 8.39
CA SER A 181 -4.78 10.91 8.48
C SER A 181 -5.18 11.51 7.12
N ALA A 182 -4.59 11.05 6.03
CA ALA A 182 -4.96 11.48 4.69
C ALA A 182 -6.23 10.78 4.18
N LEU A 183 -6.28 9.44 4.21
CA LEU A 183 -7.38 8.68 3.60
C LEU A 183 -8.73 8.93 4.29
N CYS A 184 -8.75 9.08 5.61
CA CYS A 184 -9.99 9.40 6.33
C CYS A 184 -10.51 10.81 6.02
N ARG A 185 -9.64 11.77 5.64
CA ARG A 185 -10.09 13.11 5.22
C ARG A 185 -10.68 13.10 3.81
N HIS A 186 -10.17 12.23 2.93
CA HIS A 186 -10.55 12.16 1.53
C HIS A 186 -11.61 11.09 1.21
N HIS A 187 -12.17 10.41 2.22
CA HIS A 187 -13.25 9.41 2.07
C HIS A 187 -12.98 8.36 0.98
N THR A 188 -11.72 7.94 0.85
CA THR A 188 -11.30 7.02 -0.22
C THR A 188 -11.83 5.61 0.03
N ALA A 189 -12.46 5.00 -0.98
CA ALA A 189 -13.04 3.66 -0.87
C ALA A 189 -12.00 2.52 -1.00
N ARG A 190 -10.82 2.79 -1.58
CA ARG A 190 -9.80 1.78 -1.88
C ARG A 190 -8.39 2.32 -1.71
N LEU A 191 -7.50 1.47 -1.23
CA LEU A 191 -6.06 1.73 -1.18
C LEU A 191 -5.45 1.42 -2.55
N THR A 192 -4.79 2.40 -3.17
CA THR A 192 -4.18 2.27 -4.50
C THR A 192 -2.66 2.13 -4.41
N ILE A 193 -2.05 1.62 -5.48
CA ILE A 193 -0.59 1.53 -5.59
C ILE A 193 0.07 2.91 -5.53
N ASP A 194 -0.55 3.94 -6.13
CA ASP A 194 -0.01 5.30 -6.12
C ASP A 194 0.01 5.91 -4.72
N VAL A 195 -0.99 5.61 -3.89
CA VAL A 195 -1.01 6.00 -2.47
C VAL A 195 0.13 5.32 -1.70
N LEU A 196 0.38 4.03 -1.94
CA LEU A 196 1.51 3.34 -1.31
C LEU A 196 2.87 3.88 -1.80
N ALA A 197 2.98 4.19 -3.08
CA ALA A 197 4.16 4.82 -3.66
C ALA A 197 4.38 6.23 -3.10
N ALA A 198 3.32 6.99 -2.84
CA ALA A 198 3.36 8.28 -2.16
C ALA A 198 3.93 8.14 -0.75
N CYS A 199 3.47 7.15 0.02
CA CYS A 199 4.05 6.86 1.34
C CYS A 199 5.54 6.55 1.25
N ALA A 200 5.95 5.69 0.31
CA ALA A 200 7.36 5.34 0.10
C ALA A 200 8.23 6.56 -0.24
N ARG A 201 7.75 7.44 -1.14
CA ARG A 201 8.44 8.68 -1.49
C ARG A 201 8.56 9.62 -0.28
N ALA A 202 7.50 9.76 0.52
CA ALA A 202 7.52 10.58 1.72
C ALA A 202 8.59 10.11 2.70
N LEU A 203 8.64 8.81 2.99
CA LEU A 203 9.65 8.23 3.88
C LEU A 203 11.07 8.44 3.36
N ALA A 204 11.30 8.19 2.07
CA ALA A 204 12.61 8.39 1.46
C ALA A 204 13.04 9.88 1.37
N LEU A 205 12.07 10.81 1.42
CA LEU A 205 12.34 12.24 1.42
C LEU A 205 12.78 12.76 2.79
N ILE A 206 12.16 12.25 3.86
CA ILE A 206 12.43 12.70 5.23
C ILE A 206 13.49 11.86 5.95
N ALA A 207 13.88 10.70 5.38
CA ALA A 207 14.95 9.89 5.93
C ALA A 207 16.29 10.69 5.95
N PRO A 208 16.96 10.79 7.11
CA PRO A 208 18.30 11.36 7.20
C PRO A 208 19.30 10.66 6.28
N PRO A 209 20.36 11.34 5.77
CA PRO A 209 21.34 10.73 4.88
C PRO A 209 22.02 9.48 5.46
N ASP A 210 22.16 9.41 6.78
CA ASP A 210 22.76 8.34 7.58
C ASP A 210 21.77 7.25 8.03
N GLN A 211 20.45 7.46 7.84
CA GLN A 211 19.42 6.40 8.02
C GLN A 211 18.68 5.95 6.73
N ILE A 212 18.28 4.68 6.64
CA ILE A 212 17.56 4.13 5.46
C ILE A 212 16.07 4.45 5.53
N LEU A 213 15.55 4.59 6.76
CA LEU A 213 14.19 5.00 7.09
C LEU A 213 14.28 6.07 8.17
N PRO A 214 13.30 6.98 8.26
CA PRO A 214 13.26 7.96 9.35
C PRO A 214 12.99 7.28 10.70
N ALA A 215 13.41 7.93 11.78
CA ALA A 215 13.08 7.48 13.13
C ALA A 215 11.58 7.64 13.43
N LEU A 216 11.00 6.78 14.29
CA LEU A 216 9.61 6.89 14.73
C LEU A 216 9.32 8.17 15.53
N THR A 217 10.36 8.80 16.06
CA THR A 217 10.30 10.07 16.80
C THR A 217 10.40 11.29 15.88
N GLU A 218 10.60 11.11 14.57
CA GLU A 218 10.70 12.21 13.61
C GLU A 218 9.40 13.04 13.61
N PRO A 219 9.44 14.33 14.03
CA PRO A 219 8.23 15.15 14.15
C PRO A 219 7.47 15.33 12.82
N LEU A 220 8.19 15.32 11.70
CA LEU A 220 7.60 15.50 10.38
C LEU A 220 7.05 14.20 9.76
N LEU A 221 7.21 13.05 10.42
CA LEU A 221 6.82 11.74 9.87
C LEU A 221 5.35 11.69 9.46
N VAL A 222 4.44 11.97 10.40
CA VAL A 222 3.00 11.92 10.14
C VAL A 222 2.57 13.00 9.14
N PRO A 223 2.95 14.29 9.30
CA PRO A 223 2.60 15.32 8.33
C PRO A 223 3.15 15.08 6.92
N ALA A 224 4.38 14.55 6.78
CA ALA A 224 4.99 14.32 5.47
C ALA A 224 4.29 13.20 4.71
N VAL A 225 4.03 12.06 5.36
CA VAL A 225 3.28 10.95 4.76
C VAL A 225 1.86 11.41 4.39
N ALA A 226 1.15 12.06 5.32
CA ALA A 226 -0.21 12.54 5.06
C ALA A 226 -0.27 13.53 3.89
N ARG A 227 0.67 14.47 3.80
CA ARG A 227 0.74 15.48 2.74
C ARG A 227 0.97 14.86 1.37
N GLU A 228 1.93 13.93 1.27
CA GLU A 228 2.29 13.29 0.01
C GLU A 228 1.17 12.37 -0.50
N VAL A 229 0.46 11.69 0.41
CA VAL A 229 -0.76 10.95 0.08
C VAL A 229 -1.87 11.88 -0.39
N ALA A 230 -2.16 12.96 0.35
CA ALA A 230 -3.20 13.92 -0.01
C ALA A 230 -2.94 14.56 -1.38
N ARG A 231 -1.68 14.90 -1.68
CA ARG A 231 -1.25 15.42 -2.99
C ARG A 231 -1.54 14.41 -4.10
N THR A 232 -1.20 13.15 -3.88
CA THR A 232 -1.45 12.07 -4.86
C THR A 232 -2.94 11.85 -5.11
N LEU A 233 -3.78 11.94 -4.07
CA LEU A 233 -5.24 11.84 -4.20
C LEU A 233 -5.84 13.03 -4.96
N ALA A 234 -5.30 14.24 -4.77
CA ALA A 234 -5.73 15.43 -5.49
C ALA A 234 -5.36 15.37 -6.99
N GLU A 235 -4.19 14.81 -7.32
CA GLU A 235 -3.72 14.63 -8.69
C GLU A 235 -4.50 13.52 -9.45
N HIS A 236 -5.12 12.57 -8.74
CA HIS A 236 -5.85 11.44 -9.34
C HIS A 236 -7.29 11.29 -8.77
N PRO A 237 -8.23 12.20 -9.13
CA PRO A 237 -9.56 12.28 -8.52
C PRO A 237 -10.45 11.05 -8.75
N HIS A 238 -10.16 10.25 -9.79
CA HIS A 238 -10.93 9.05 -10.13
C HIS A 238 -10.88 7.95 -9.07
N HIS A 239 -10.03 8.07 -8.05
CA HIS A 239 -9.97 7.17 -6.89
C HIS A 239 -10.94 7.57 -5.75
N CYS A 240 -11.65 8.70 -5.87
CA CYS A 240 -12.41 9.31 -4.77
C CYS A 240 -13.94 9.12 -4.83
N ARG A 241 -14.51 8.49 -5.87
CA ARG A 241 -15.98 8.44 -6.04
C ARG A 241 -16.55 7.03 -5.75
N PRO A 242 -17.44 6.87 -4.76
CA PRO A 242 -18.52 5.90 -4.87
C PRO A 242 -19.53 6.44 -5.89
N ASP A 243 -19.94 5.64 -6.86
CA ASP A 243 -21.00 5.97 -7.81
C ASP A 243 -22.30 6.32 -7.08
N THR A 244 -22.52 7.61 -6.86
CA THR A 244 -23.85 8.15 -6.63
C THR A 244 -24.49 8.41 -7.98
N ALA A 245 -25.31 7.44 -8.38
CA ALA A 245 -26.44 7.54 -9.31
C ALA A 245 -26.49 8.78 -10.21
N SER A 246 -26.14 8.59 -11.49
CA SER A 246 -26.75 9.38 -12.55
C SER A 246 -28.10 8.74 -12.87
N THR A 247 -29.15 9.14 -12.13
CA THR A 247 -30.52 8.84 -12.51
C THR A 247 -30.83 9.67 -13.76
N HIS A 248 -30.65 9.07 -14.94
CA HIS A 248 -31.20 9.63 -16.16
C HIS A 248 -32.73 9.65 -16.04
N PRO A 249 -33.42 10.79 -16.23
CA PRO A 249 -34.84 10.75 -16.48
C PRO A 249 -35.06 10.09 -17.84
N VAL A 250 -35.79 8.97 -17.84
CA VAL A 250 -36.31 8.35 -19.06
C VAL A 250 -37.25 9.35 -19.72
N THR A 251 -36.77 9.99 -20.78
CA THR A 251 -37.59 10.81 -21.67
C THR A 251 -38.58 9.88 -22.38
N LYS A 252 -39.87 9.97 -22.04
CA LYS A 252 -40.94 9.31 -22.79
C LYS A 252 -40.92 9.80 -24.26
N PRO A 253 -41.11 8.92 -25.25
CA PRO A 253 -41.27 9.34 -26.63
C PRO A 253 -42.61 10.06 -26.84
N PRO A 254 -42.69 11.05 -27.75
CA PRO A 254 -43.92 11.80 -27.98
C PRO A 254 -44.96 10.95 -28.72
N THR A 255 -46.16 10.91 -28.14
CA THR A 255 -47.40 10.49 -28.81
C THR A 255 -47.73 11.47 -29.94
N SER A 256 -47.67 10.99 -31.18
CA SER A 256 -48.17 11.70 -32.35
C SER A 256 -49.71 11.71 -32.34
N THR A 257 -50.30 12.82 -31.92
CA THR A 257 -51.70 13.14 -32.19
C THR A 257 -51.83 13.58 -33.64
N SER A 258 -52.24 12.66 -34.51
CA SER A 258 -52.78 12.96 -35.83
C SER A 258 -54.21 13.51 -35.63
N GLY A 259 -54.31 14.82 -35.48
CA GLY A 259 -55.57 15.55 -35.61
C GLY A 259 -55.83 15.81 -37.08
N GLY A 260 -56.81 15.11 -37.64
CA GLY A 260 -57.40 15.50 -38.91
C GLY A 260 -58.04 16.89 -38.83
N GLN A 261 -58.01 17.60 -39.95
CA GLN A 261 -58.99 18.63 -40.23
C GLN A 261 -59.54 18.47 -41.65
N PRO A 262 -60.84 18.75 -41.84
CA PRO A 262 -61.55 18.49 -43.09
C PRO A 262 -61.53 19.71 -44.01
N SER A 263 -61.50 19.47 -45.31
CA SER A 263 -62.38 20.03 -46.35
C SER A 263 -61.95 19.49 -47.71
#